data_AF-A0A1Y2G5Q8-F1
#
_entry.id   AF-A0A1Y2G5Q8-F1
#
_cell.length_a   1.000
_cell.length_b   1.000
_cell.length_c   1.000
_cell.angle_alpha   90.00
_cell.angle_beta   90.00
_cell.angle_gamma   90.00
#
_symmetry.space_group_name_H-M   'P 1'
#
loop_
_entity.id
_entity.type
_entity.pdbx_description
1 polymer ?
#
loop_
_entity_poly.entity_id
_entity_poly.type
_entity_poly.pdbx_seq_one_letter_code
_entity_poly.pdbx_strand_id
1 'polypeptide(L)'
;MVFNLPAELQAVVADWTRIQHEQATSAIFHDAALSFSLRPPSLNSADALYFSDATVVEQDLWKPQVHHAELQQVEGLSVVGGLDISFREDGTGEEGIAVLAVLSFPQLRLITKISRVISLRETPYIPSFLSFREAAPLASLLDDLRAAGGPIPQLLFVDGNGRWHVREAGSAVAVGLLADLPTIGVAKEYHPLLPSDLPPSASSALPPSLEDDSQAYPSDFRSSQKGMRKATKALLQDRGDWISLRNMNGKGLGAALLSSPAPSSTNPVFVSEGHRVSLNTAMQLTLACSTTARVPEPIRQADALGRQKVKERWGHGSATQKT
;
A
#
# COMPACT_ATOMS: atom_id res chain seq x y z
N MET A 1 4.50 -6.70 21.23
CA MET A 1 4.97 -8.12 21.12
C MET A 1 6.49 -8.32 21.23
N VAL A 2 7.29 -7.32 21.68
CA VAL A 2 8.78 -7.42 21.60
C VAL A 2 9.43 -8.20 22.76
N PHE A 3 8.70 -8.52 23.84
CA PHE A 3 9.30 -8.96 25.10
C PHE A 3 9.75 -10.44 25.19
N ASN A 4 9.53 -11.27 24.16
CA ASN A 4 9.87 -12.70 24.19
C ASN A 4 10.74 -13.17 23.01
N LEU A 5 11.38 -12.26 22.28
CA LEU A 5 12.29 -12.63 21.19
C LEU A 5 13.68 -13.02 21.75
N PRO A 6 14.39 -13.99 21.13
CA PRO A 6 15.80 -14.25 21.38
C PRO A 6 16.65 -12.96 21.34
N ALA A 7 17.69 -12.87 22.17
CA ALA A 7 18.51 -11.66 22.30
C ALA A 7 19.08 -11.14 20.96
N GLU A 8 19.45 -12.05 20.06
CA GLU A 8 19.89 -11.73 18.70
C GLU A 8 18.82 -10.98 17.88
N LEU A 9 17.55 -11.37 18.01
CA LEU A 9 16.43 -10.70 17.34
C LEU A 9 16.07 -9.38 18.03
N GLN A 10 16.33 -9.22 19.33
CA GLN A 10 16.11 -7.94 20.03
C GLN A 10 17.02 -6.84 19.48
N ALA A 11 18.30 -7.14 19.23
CA ALA A 11 19.24 -6.20 18.62
C ALA A 11 18.81 -5.81 17.19
N VAL A 12 18.41 -6.79 16.39
CA VAL A 12 17.87 -6.57 15.03
C VAL A 12 16.63 -5.67 15.07
N VAL A 13 15.68 -5.95 15.98
CA VAL A 13 14.47 -5.14 16.14
C VAL A 13 14.80 -3.71 16.54
N ALA A 14 15.77 -3.50 17.44
CA ALA A 14 16.17 -2.16 17.86
C ALA A 14 16.77 -1.35 16.69
N ASP A 15 17.68 -1.96 15.92
CA ASP A 15 18.29 -1.30 14.76
C ASP A 15 17.26 -1.01 13.65
N TRP A 16 16.44 -2.00 13.31
CA TRP A 16 15.39 -1.82 12.31
C TRP A 16 14.33 -0.81 12.71
N THR A 17 14.03 -0.70 14.02
CA THR A 17 13.14 0.34 14.55
C THR A 17 13.73 1.73 14.32
N ARG A 18 15.02 1.91 14.62
CA ARG A 18 15.75 3.16 14.35
C ARG A 18 15.71 3.51 12.86
N ILE A 19 16.00 2.55 11.98
CA ILE A 19 15.98 2.76 10.52
C ILE A 19 14.58 3.15 10.04
N GLN A 20 13.51 2.52 10.54
CA GLN A 20 12.14 2.90 10.15
C GLN A 20 11.77 4.31 10.60
N HIS A 21 12.24 4.77 11.77
CA HIS A 21 12.05 6.16 12.19
C HIS A 21 12.80 7.14 11.28
N GLU A 22 14.02 6.81 10.86
CA GLU A 22 14.80 7.60 9.90
C GLU A 22 14.11 7.65 8.53
N GLN A 23 13.59 6.51 8.05
CA GLN A 23 12.81 6.44 6.82
C GLN A 23 11.54 7.30 6.90
N ALA A 24 10.77 7.21 7.98
CA ALA A 24 9.57 8.01 8.17
C ALA A 24 9.85 9.52 8.21
N THR A 25 11.02 9.90 8.74
CA THR A 25 11.47 11.31 8.78
C THR A 25 11.98 11.78 7.40
N SER A 26 12.60 10.89 6.63
CA SER A 26 13.20 11.21 5.33
C SER A 26 12.19 11.19 4.19
N ALA A 27 11.12 10.42 4.31
CA ALA A 27 10.10 10.30 3.30
C ALA A 27 9.26 11.57 3.17
N ILE A 28 8.94 11.93 1.93
CA ILE A 28 8.10 13.09 1.62
C ILE A 28 6.67 12.58 1.39
N PHE A 29 5.71 13.09 2.17
CA PHE A 29 4.30 12.65 2.12
C PHE A 29 3.36 13.67 1.46
N HIS A 30 3.91 14.53 0.61
CA HIS A 30 3.18 15.43 -0.26
C HIS A 30 3.74 15.33 -1.68
N ASP A 31 3.01 15.87 -2.65
CA ASP A 31 3.47 15.91 -4.05
C ASP A 31 4.76 16.72 -4.11
N ALA A 32 5.86 16.09 -4.55
CA ALA A 32 7.18 16.71 -4.56
C ALA A 32 8.00 16.28 -5.76
N ALA A 33 8.36 17.26 -6.59
CA ALA A 33 9.16 17.06 -7.81
C ALA A 33 8.60 15.94 -8.70
N LEU A 34 7.26 15.89 -8.88
CA LEU A 34 6.62 14.97 -9.81
C LEU A 34 6.88 15.42 -11.25
N SER A 35 7.12 14.46 -12.16
CA SER A 35 7.25 14.72 -13.60
C SER A 35 5.90 14.78 -14.33
N PHE A 36 4.81 14.78 -13.57
CA PHE A 36 3.42 14.83 -14.01
C PHE A 36 2.60 15.68 -13.04
N SER A 37 1.38 16.05 -13.43
CA SER A 37 0.46 16.84 -12.60
C SER A 37 -0.98 16.35 -12.71
N LEU A 38 -1.78 16.61 -11.67
CA LEU A 38 -3.22 16.36 -11.67
C LEU A 38 -3.93 17.70 -11.76
N ARG A 39 -4.86 17.84 -12.70
CA ARG A 39 -5.65 19.05 -12.92
C ARG A 39 -7.13 18.78 -12.74
N PRO A 40 -7.88 19.68 -12.07
CA PRO A 40 -9.33 19.57 -11.99
C PRO A 40 -9.95 19.47 -13.39
N PRO A 41 -11.02 18.66 -13.59
CA PRO A 41 -11.66 18.48 -14.90
C PRO A 41 -12.24 19.76 -15.54
N SER A 42 -12.36 20.87 -14.79
CA SER A 42 -12.77 22.18 -15.29
C SER A 42 -12.43 23.29 -14.28
N LEU A 43 -11.76 24.36 -14.72
CA LEU A 43 -11.59 25.60 -13.94
C LEU A 43 -12.94 26.31 -13.82
N ASN A 44 -13.68 26.05 -12.74
CA ASN A 44 -14.70 26.95 -12.17
C ASN A 44 -15.19 26.40 -10.82
N SER A 45 -14.37 26.53 -9.78
CA SER A 45 -14.86 26.75 -8.42
C SER A 45 -13.67 27.02 -7.50
N ALA A 46 -13.85 27.99 -6.61
CA ALA A 46 -12.96 28.31 -5.51
C ALA A 46 -12.95 27.22 -4.41
N ASP A 47 -13.50 26.03 -4.71
CA ASP A 47 -13.67 24.91 -3.79
C ASP A 47 -12.56 23.85 -3.92
N ALA A 48 -11.60 24.04 -4.83
CA ALA A 48 -10.38 23.23 -4.92
C ALA A 48 -9.39 23.48 -3.76
N LEU A 49 -9.89 24.03 -2.65
CA LEU A 49 -9.11 24.35 -1.45
C LEU A 49 -8.87 23.08 -0.63
N TYR A 50 -7.64 22.58 -0.76
CA TYR A 50 -6.83 22.04 0.32
C TYR A 50 -7.46 20.96 1.21
N PHE A 51 -7.12 19.71 0.92
CA PHE A 51 -6.74 18.82 2.03
C PHE A 51 -5.35 19.23 2.52
N SER A 52 -5.28 20.37 3.23
CA SER A 52 -4.21 20.60 4.20
C SER A 52 -4.53 19.73 5.41
N ASP A 53 -3.61 18.84 5.78
CA ASP A 53 -3.56 18.12 7.05
C ASP A 53 -4.91 18.01 7.77
N ALA A 54 -5.66 16.96 7.44
CA ALA A 54 -6.99 16.66 7.97
C ALA A 54 -7.09 17.04 9.45
N THR A 55 -7.73 18.18 9.70
CA THR A 55 -7.99 18.68 11.04
C THR A 55 -8.82 17.60 11.74
N VAL A 56 -8.37 17.16 12.92
CA VAL A 56 -9.08 16.17 13.72
C VAL A 56 -10.48 16.73 14.01
N VAL A 57 -11.50 16.14 13.39
CA VAL A 57 -12.85 16.20 13.95
C VAL A 57 -12.95 14.93 14.80
N GLU A 58 -13.01 15.06 16.13
CA GLU A 58 -13.16 13.92 17.04
C GLU A 58 -14.29 12.97 16.62
N GLN A 59 -15.31 13.50 15.94
CA GLN A 59 -16.42 12.74 15.38
C GLN A 59 -15.97 11.69 14.34
N ASP A 60 -14.93 11.94 13.53
CA ASP A 60 -14.47 11.01 12.47
C ASP A 60 -13.72 9.76 13.03
N LEU A 61 -13.21 9.86 14.26
CA LEU A 61 -12.63 8.72 14.97
C LEU A 61 -13.70 7.66 15.28
N TRP A 62 -14.89 8.10 15.67
CA TRP A 62 -15.98 7.23 16.14
C TRP A 62 -17.05 6.98 15.08
N LYS A 63 -17.34 7.97 14.25
CA LYS A 63 -18.28 7.93 13.12
C LYS A 63 -17.53 8.30 11.83
N PRO A 64 -17.07 7.33 11.05
CA PRO A 64 -16.32 7.61 9.82
C PRO A 64 -17.13 8.48 8.87
N GLN A 65 -16.53 9.55 8.39
CA GLN A 65 -17.06 10.35 7.29
C GLN A 65 -16.68 9.69 5.97
N VAL A 66 -17.69 9.50 5.12
CA VAL A 66 -17.47 9.06 3.74
C VAL A 66 -17.10 10.28 2.91
N HIS A 67 -15.97 10.18 2.23
CA HIS A 67 -15.48 11.16 1.29
C HIS A 67 -15.51 10.57 -0.11
N HIS A 68 -15.50 11.42 -1.14
CA HIS A 68 -15.46 11.00 -2.53
C HIS A 68 -14.19 11.53 -3.20
N ALA A 69 -13.41 10.65 -3.80
CA ALA A 69 -12.22 11.00 -4.57
C ALA A 69 -12.59 11.09 -6.06
N GLU A 70 -12.56 12.31 -6.60
CA GLU A 70 -12.81 12.54 -8.02
C GLU A 70 -11.54 12.32 -8.86
N LEU A 71 -11.70 11.61 -9.96
CA LEU A 71 -10.63 11.39 -10.93
C LEU A 71 -10.32 12.67 -11.70
N GLN A 72 -9.20 13.29 -11.37
CA GLN A 72 -8.68 14.44 -12.10
C GLN A 72 -7.98 14.03 -13.41
N GLN A 73 -7.84 14.98 -14.32
CA GLN A 73 -7.05 14.78 -15.52
C GLN A 73 -5.56 14.71 -15.16
N VAL A 74 -4.90 13.63 -15.57
CA VAL A 74 -3.47 13.44 -15.33
C VAL A 74 -2.70 13.87 -16.57
N GLU A 75 -1.82 14.87 -16.43
CA GLU A 75 -0.96 15.38 -17.50
C GLU A 75 0.50 15.02 -17.24
N GLY A 76 1.21 14.58 -18.28
CA GLY A 76 2.65 14.27 -18.22
C GLY A 76 2.99 12.89 -17.67
N LEU A 77 2.02 12.12 -17.13
CA LEU A 77 2.24 10.73 -16.74
C LEU A 77 2.12 9.82 -17.96
N SER A 78 3.15 9.02 -18.21
CA SER A 78 3.26 8.17 -19.40
C SER A 78 3.66 6.72 -19.08
N VAL A 79 4.39 6.50 -17.98
CA VAL A 79 4.87 5.17 -17.56
C VAL A 79 4.69 5.00 -16.06
N VAL A 80 4.03 3.90 -15.67
CA VAL A 80 3.84 3.48 -14.27
C VAL A 80 4.41 2.08 -14.06
N GLY A 81 4.89 1.80 -12.84
CA GLY A 81 5.43 0.50 -12.46
C GLY A 81 4.58 -0.16 -11.38
N GLY A 82 4.48 -1.48 -11.41
CA GLY A 82 3.92 -2.29 -10.33
C GLY A 82 4.97 -3.23 -9.77
N LEU A 83 5.06 -3.31 -8.45
CA LEU A 83 6.01 -4.13 -7.72
C LEU A 83 5.28 -5.15 -6.85
N ASP A 84 5.69 -6.41 -6.93
CA ASP A 84 5.18 -7.52 -6.13
C ASP A 84 6.27 -8.58 -5.89
N ILE A 85 6.11 -9.37 -4.81
CA ILE A 85 6.87 -10.59 -4.58
C ILE A 85 5.90 -11.76 -4.46
N SER A 86 6.02 -12.72 -5.38
CA SER A 86 5.31 -13.99 -5.30
C SER A 86 6.20 -15.06 -4.68
N PHE A 87 5.78 -15.62 -3.54
CA PHE A 87 6.52 -16.64 -2.80
C PHE A 87 6.33 -18.05 -3.36
N ARG A 88 7.31 -18.93 -3.13
CA ARG A 88 7.19 -20.36 -3.39
C ARG A 88 6.07 -20.96 -2.53
N GLU A 89 5.28 -21.85 -3.11
CA GLU A 89 4.16 -22.54 -2.44
C GLU A 89 4.63 -23.73 -1.59
N ASP A 90 5.65 -23.55 -0.76
CA ASP A 90 6.15 -24.56 0.18
C ASP A 90 5.85 -24.22 1.66
N GLY A 91 5.21 -23.08 1.90
CA GLY A 91 4.86 -22.58 3.23
C GLY A 91 6.00 -21.91 4.00
N THR A 92 7.22 -21.83 3.46
CA THR A 92 8.37 -21.24 4.16
C THR A 92 8.40 -19.71 4.07
N GLY A 93 7.96 -19.15 2.93
CA GLY A 93 8.09 -17.72 2.63
C GLY A 93 9.56 -17.26 2.48
N GLU A 94 10.50 -18.20 2.34
CA GLU A 94 11.94 -17.92 2.28
C GLU A 94 12.46 -17.73 0.85
N GLU A 95 11.76 -18.25 -0.15
CA GLU A 95 12.11 -18.09 -1.55
C GLU A 95 10.93 -17.52 -2.31
N GLY A 96 11.21 -16.60 -3.23
CA GLY A 96 10.19 -15.92 -4.01
C GLY A 96 10.72 -15.36 -5.31
N ILE A 97 9.84 -14.69 -6.03
CA ILE A 97 10.15 -13.99 -7.27
C ILE A 97 9.67 -12.55 -7.13
N ALA A 98 10.63 -11.64 -7.07
CA ALA A 98 10.38 -10.21 -7.15
C ALA A 98 10.10 -9.83 -8.60
N VAL A 99 9.06 -9.02 -8.82
CA VAL A 99 8.61 -8.62 -10.16
C VAL A 99 8.40 -7.12 -10.22
N LEU A 100 8.87 -6.52 -11.32
CA LEU A 100 8.55 -5.17 -11.75
C LEU A 100 7.81 -5.27 -13.09
N ALA A 101 6.53 -4.91 -13.10
CA ALA A 101 5.75 -4.74 -14.31
C ALA A 101 5.74 -3.26 -14.71
N VAL A 102 6.16 -2.93 -15.93
CA VAL A 102 6.20 -1.55 -16.44
C VAL A 102 5.12 -1.36 -17.49
N LEU A 103 4.19 -0.44 -17.24
CA LEU A 103 2.99 -0.24 -18.07
C LEU A 103 2.95 1.18 -18.64
N SER A 104 2.34 1.32 -19.82
CA SER A 104 1.99 2.64 -20.37
C SER A 104 0.82 3.24 -19.61
N PHE A 105 0.76 4.57 -19.54
CA PHE A 105 -0.35 5.33 -19.01
C PHE A 105 -0.87 6.30 -20.08
N PRO A 106 -2.20 6.48 -20.26
CA PRO A 106 -3.31 5.90 -19.47
C PRO A 106 -3.79 4.52 -19.94
N GLN A 107 -3.21 3.92 -20.98
CA GLN A 107 -3.76 2.68 -21.58
C GLN A 107 -3.49 1.41 -20.74
N LEU A 108 -2.60 1.47 -19.76
CA LEU A 108 -2.23 0.37 -18.86
C LEU A 108 -1.79 -0.90 -19.62
N ARG A 109 -1.08 -0.73 -20.74
CA ARG A 109 -0.52 -1.85 -21.51
C ARG A 109 0.86 -2.17 -20.97
N LEU A 110 1.15 -3.45 -20.73
CA LEU A 110 2.48 -3.91 -20.33
C LEU A 110 3.51 -3.57 -21.44
N ILE A 111 4.49 -2.74 -21.12
CA ILE A 111 5.61 -2.37 -21.98
C ILE A 111 6.73 -3.39 -21.82
N THR A 112 7.14 -3.64 -20.57
CA THR A 112 8.21 -4.58 -20.23
C THR A 112 8.03 -5.11 -18.81
N LYS A 113 8.80 -6.14 -18.46
CA LYS A 113 8.82 -6.74 -17.13
C LYS A 113 10.22 -7.18 -16.76
N ILE A 114 10.56 -7.01 -15.49
CA ILE A 114 11.76 -7.59 -14.87
C ILE A 114 11.29 -8.54 -13.78
N SER A 115 11.94 -9.71 -13.67
CA SER A 115 11.68 -10.65 -12.59
C SER A 115 12.97 -11.28 -12.11
N ARG A 116 13.12 -11.46 -10.80
CA ARG A 116 14.31 -12.05 -10.19
C ARG A 116 13.93 -13.01 -9.08
N VAL A 117 14.58 -14.16 -9.06
CA VAL A 117 14.46 -15.11 -7.95
C VAL A 117 15.21 -14.54 -6.76
N ILE A 118 14.57 -14.53 -5.60
CA ILE A 118 15.12 -13.98 -4.36
C ILE A 118 15.11 -15.06 -3.27
N SER A 119 16.10 -15.00 -2.39
CA SER A 119 16.16 -15.76 -1.15
C SER A 119 16.13 -14.78 0.01
N LEU A 120 15.27 -15.04 0.99
CA LEU A 120 15.05 -14.24 2.18
C LEU A 120 15.46 -14.98 3.46
N ARG A 121 16.18 -16.10 3.32
CA ARG A 121 16.63 -16.95 4.44
C ARG A 121 17.49 -16.20 5.45
N GLU A 122 18.27 -15.23 4.98
CA GLU A 122 19.22 -14.48 5.80
C GLU A 122 18.56 -13.33 6.58
N THR A 123 17.31 -12.97 6.26
CA THR A 123 16.59 -11.86 6.89
C THR A 123 15.35 -12.39 7.62
N PRO A 124 15.30 -12.37 8.96
CA PRO A 124 14.21 -12.99 9.72
C PRO A 124 12.85 -12.35 9.42
N TYR A 125 11.77 -13.13 9.50
CA TYR A 125 10.42 -12.59 9.44
C TYR A 125 10.02 -12.06 10.81
N ILE A 126 9.89 -10.73 10.92
CA ILE A 126 9.41 -10.07 12.12
C ILE A 126 8.21 -9.19 11.73
N PRO A 127 7.04 -9.36 12.36
CA PRO A 127 5.87 -8.51 12.10
C PRO A 127 6.23 -7.01 12.16
N SER A 128 5.68 -6.22 11.24
CA SER A 128 5.99 -4.79 11.05
C SER A 128 7.42 -4.47 10.55
N PHE A 129 8.21 -5.47 10.17
CA PHE A 129 9.54 -5.28 9.57
C PHE A 129 9.69 -5.97 8.20
N LEU A 130 8.57 -6.30 7.56
CA LEU A 130 8.56 -6.97 6.26
C LEU A 130 9.33 -6.18 5.18
N SER A 131 9.32 -4.84 5.25
CA SER A 131 10.06 -3.98 4.31
C SER A 131 11.55 -4.28 4.25
N PHE A 132 12.19 -4.73 5.33
CA PHE A 132 13.60 -5.13 5.33
C PHE A 132 13.88 -6.38 4.50
N ARG A 133 12.87 -7.24 4.31
CA ARG A 133 12.97 -8.41 3.44
C ARG A 133 12.72 -8.06 1.97
N GLU A 134 11.86 -7.09 1.70
CA GLU A 134 11.27 -6.92 0.37
C GLU A 134 11.75 -5.68 -0.38
N ALA A 135 12.04 -4.58 0.32
CA ALA A 135 12.24 -3.28 -0.31
C ALA A 135 13.50 -3.24 -1.19
N ALA A 136 14.64 -3.77 -0.71
CA ALA A 136 15.88 -3.79 -1.48
C ALA A 136 15.80 -4.71 -2.72
N PRO A 137 15.28 -5.96 -2.62
CA PRO A 137 15.06 -6.79 -3.81
C PRO A 137 14.12 -6.18 -4.84
N LEU A 138 13.08 -5.44 -4.42
CA LEU A 138 12.14 -4.76 -5.30
C LEU A 138 12.78 -3.52 -5.96
N ALA A 139 13.41 -2.64 -5.19
CA ALA A 139 14.00 -1.40 -5.69
C ALA A 139 15.11 -1.67 -6.72
N SER A 140 15.96 -2.68 -6.47
CA SER A 140 17.05 -3.04 -7.39
C SER A 140 16.59 -3.68 -8.70
N LEU A 141 15.29 -3.97 -8.90
CA LEU A 141 14.77 -4.34 -10.23
C LEU A 141 14.82 -3.16 -11.22
N LEU A 142 14.89 -1.93 -10.71
CA LEU A 142 15.08 -0.74 -11.55
C LEU A 142 16.47 -0.71 -12.19
N ASP A 143 17.48 -1.25 -11.54
CA ASP A 143 18.83 -1.33 -12.10
C ASP A 143 18.86 -2.33 -13.26
N ASP A 144 18.21 -3.48 -13.09
CA ASP A 144 18.01 -4.47 -14.16
C ASP A 144 17.20 -3.88 -15.32
N LEU A 145 16.18 -3.07 -15.03
CA LEU A 145 15.40 -2.35 -16.05
C LEU A 145 16.26 -1.36 -16.83
N ARG A 146 17.09 -0.56 -16.14
CA ARG A 146 18.04 0.37 -16.77
C ARG A 146 19.04 -0.38 -17.66
N ALA A 147 19.61 -1.46 -17.16
CA ALA A 147 20.55 -2.30 -17.91
C ALA A 147 19.91 -2.91 -19.17
N ALA A 148 18.62 -3.25 -19.10
CA ALA A 148 17.85 -3.74 -20.24
C ALA A 148 17.39 -2.63 -21.22
N GLY A 149 17.70 -1.36 -20.93
CA GLY A 149 17.27 -0.21 -21.74
C GLY A 149 15.77 0.09 -21.66
N GLY A 150 15.08 -0.37 -20.62
CA GLY A 150 13.66 -0.15 -20.43
C GLY A 150 13.33 1.26 -19.90
N PRO A 151 12.09 1.76 -20.11
CA PRO A 151 11.70 3.08 -19.65
C PRO A 151 11.50 3.09 -18.13
N ILE A 152 12.11 4.06 -17.45
CA ILE A 152 11.97 4.22 -16.00
C ILE A 152 10.56 4.75 -15.66
N PRO A 153 9.81 4.07 -14.77
CA PRO A 153 8.50 4.55 -14.34
C PRO A 153 8.58 5.91 -13.64
N GLN A 154 7.58 6.75 -13.88
CA GLN A 154 7.43 8.04 -13.18
C GLN A 154 6.79 7.85 -11.80
N LEU A 155 6.17 6.69 -11.56
CA LEU A 155 5.45 6.31 -10.35
C LEU A 155 5.47 4.80 -10.19
N LEU A 156 5.68 4.31 -8.97
CA LEU A 156 5.58 2.89 -8.63
C LEU A 156 4.40 2.63 -7.68
N PHE A 157 3.64 1.59 -8.01
CA PHE A 157 2.67 0.98 -7.11
C PHE A 157 3.32 -0.23 -6.44
N VAL A 158 3.29 -0.26 -5.11
CA VAL A 158 3.83 -1.36 -4.31
C VAL A 158 2.65 -2.11 -3.68
N ASP A 159 2.62 -3.43 -3.86
CA ASP A 159 1.65 -4.29 -3.16
C ASP A 159 2.00 -4.36 -1.67
N GLY A 160 1.34 -3.52 -0.88
CA GLY A 160 1.65 -3.35 0.54
C GLY A 160 1.38 -1.94 1.04
N ASN A 161 1.71 -1.68 2.30
CA ASN A 161 1.49 -0.38 2.91
C ASN A 161 2.68 0.56 2.69
N GLY A 162 2.39 1.85 2.65
CA GLY A 162 3.35 2.95 2.78
C GLY A 162 3.29 3.53 4.19
N ARG A 163 2.80 4.77 4.30
CA ARG A 163 2.66 5.51 5.56
C ARG A 163 1.66 4.87 6.54
N TRP A 164 0.72 4.06 6.06
CA TRP A 164 -0.15 3.23 6.89
C TRP A 164 0.65 2.07 7.52
N HIS A 165 1.48 2.41 8.49
CA HIS A 165 2.40 1.52 9.16
C HIS A 165 2.63 2.01 10.60
N VAL A 166 2.90 1.10 11.53
CA VAL A 166 3.08 1.41 12.97
C VAL A 166 4.17 2.45 13.24
N ARG A 167 5.10 2.59 12.30
CA ARG A 167 6.20 3.56 12.31
C ARG A 167 6.21 4.48 11.09
N GLU A 168 5.08 4.59 10.38
CA GLU A 168 4.94 5.39 9.14
C GLU A 168 5.94 5.03 8.01
N ALA A 169 6.61 3.88 8.11
CA ALA A 169 7.63 3.39 7.17
C ALA A 169 7.34 1.97 6.69
N GLY A 170 6.26 1.79 5.94
CA GLY A 170 5.93 0.54 5.27
C GLY A 170 6.81 0.26 4.03
N SER A 171 6.49 -0.83 3.32
CA SER A 171 7.25 -1.28 2.15
C SER A 171 7.32 -0.21 1.06
N ALA A 172 6.21 0.49 0.75
CA ALA A 172 6.22 1.53 -0.28
C ALA A 172 7.14 2.71 0.08
N VAL A 173 7.20 3.09 1.35
CA VAL A 173 8.11 4.14 1.85
C VAL A 173 9.56 3.73 1.65
N ALA A 174 9.92 2.52 2.09
CA ALA A 174 11.28 1.99 1.97
C ALA A 174 11.70 1.85 0.50
N VAL A 175 10.83 1.31 -0.36
CA VAL A 175 11.07 1.22 -1.81
C VAL A 175 11.27 2.61 -2.42
N GLY A 176 10.42 3.57 -2.09
CA GLY A 176 10.50 4.92 -2.66
C GLY A 176 11.78 5.66 -2.29
N LEU A 177 12.25 5.51 -1.05
CA LEU A 177 13.54 6.06 -0.62
C LEU A 177 14.74 5.38 -1.31
N LEU A 178 14.72 4.05 -1.45
CA LEU A 178 15.79 3.31 -2.13
C LEU A 178 15.83 3.58 -3.64
N ALA A 179 14.67 3.72 -4.25
CA ALA A 179 14.52 3.96 -5.68
C ALA A 179 14.69 5.43 -6.09
N ASP A 180 14.57 6.36 -5.14
CA ASP A 180 14.37 7.80 -5.36
C ASP A 180 13.26 8.08 -6.41
N LEU A 181 12.11 7.41 -6.24
CA LEU A 181 10.96 7.55 -7.11
C LEU A 181 9.66 7.78 -6.33
N PRO A 182 8.67 8.45 -6.94
CA PRO A 182 7.32 8.53 -6.40
C PRO A 182 6.73 7.13 -6.19
N THR A 183 6.19 6.86 -5.01
CA THR A 183 5.62 5.54 -4.68
C THR A 183 4.28 5.65 -3.94
N ILE A 184 3.40 4.68 -4.21
CA ILE A 184 2.12 4.49 -3.55
C ILE A 184 2.06 3.06 -3.00
N GLY A 185 1.69 2.93 -1.73
CA GLY A 185 1.33 1.63 -1.16
C GLY A 185 -0.15 1.34 -1.38
N VAL A 186 -0.46 0.20 -1.98
CA VAL A 186 -1.83 -0.29 -2.13
C VAL A 186 -1.92 -1.70 -1.58
N ALA A 187 -2.54 -1.85 -0.41
CA ALA A 187 -2.77 -3.16 0.20
C ALA A 187 -4.15 -3.72 -0.17
N LYS A 188 -4.20 -5.03 -0.42
CA LYS A 188 -5.43 -5.79 -0.70
C LYS A 188 -6.26 -6.01 0.56
N GLU A 189 -5.63 -5.97 1.73
CA GLU A 189 -6.21 -6.26 3.04
C GLU A 189 -5.91 -5.18 4.08
N TYR A 190 -6.82 -5.03 5.04
CA TYR A 190 -6.66 -4.09 6.13
C TYR A 190 -5.76 -4.67 7.22
N HIS A 191 -4.70 -3.94 7.55
CA HIS A 191 -3.82 -4.26 8.67
C HIS A 191 -4.02 -3.20 9.78
N PRO A 192 -4.73 -3.53 10.87
CA PRO A 192 -4.93 -2.61 12.00
C PRO A 192 -3.60 -2.17 12.61
N LEU A 193 -3.53 -0.90 13.03
CA LEU A 193 -2.43 -0.40 13.88
C LEU A 193 -2.86 -0.55 15.34
N LEU A 194 -2.42 -1.60 16.02
CA LEU A 194 -2.85 -1.88 17.39
C LEU A 194 -2.00 -1.11 18.43
N PRO A 195 -2.56 -0.77 19.60
CA PRO A 195 -1.84 -0.06 20.67
C PRO A 195 -0.54 -0.75 21.12
N SER A 196 -0.48 -2.08 21.05
CA SER A 196 0.71 -2.87 21.40
C SER A 196 1.89 -2.70 20.43
N ASP A 197 1.64 -2.08 19.27
CA ASP A 197 2.60 -1.93 18.18
C ASP A 197 3.15 -0.49 18.09
N LEU A 198 2.67 0.40 18.96
CA LEU A 198 3.10 1.79 19.08
C LEU A 198 4.02 1.98 20.30
N PRO A 199 4.95 2.96 20.27
CA PRO A 199 5.71 3.33 21.46
C PRO A 199 4.78 3.81 22.58
N PRO A 200 5.13 3.62 23.87
CA PRO A 200 4.26 3.87 25.02
C PRO A 200 3.80 5.33 25.25
N SER A 201 4.09 6.26 24.33
CA SER A 201 3.80 7.68 24.47
C SER A 201 2.44 8.14 23.91
N ALA A 202 1.62 7.26 23.34
CA ALA A 202 0.28 7.61 22.87
C ALA A 202 -0.74 7.50 24.02
N SER A 203 -1.22 8.64 24.51
CA SER A 203 -2.29 8.76 25.50
C SER A 203 -3.53 7.94 25.08
N SER A 204 -3.89 6.96 25.90
CA SER A 204 -5.05 6.10 25.70
C SER A 204 -6.34 6.79 26.13
N ALA A 205 -6.97 7.55 25.24
CA ALA A 205 -8.39 7.82 25.38
C ALA A 205 -9.14 6.55 24.93
N LEU A 206 -9.70 5.81 25.90
CA LEU A 206 -10.65 4.73 25.60
C LEU A 206 -11.86 5.32 24.87
N PRO A 207 -12.49 4.56 23.95
CA PRO A 207 -13.75 4.98 23.36
C PRO A 207 -14.77 5.31 24.44
N PRO A 208 -15.55 6.41 24.32
CA PRO A 208 -16.82 6.46 25.00
C PRO A 208 -17.63 5.24 24.55
N SER A 209 -18.25 4.53 25.50
CA SER A 209 -19.17 3.42 25.24
C SER A 209 -20.41 3.95 24.50
N LEU A 210 -20.26 4.20 23.21
CA LEU A 210 -21.35 4.49 22.30
C LEU A 210 -21.82 3.16 21.72
N GLU A 211 -22.56 2.40 22.53
CA GLU A 211 -23.44 1.36 22.02
C GLU A 211 -24.56 2.07 21.25
N ASP A 212 -24.27 2.38 19.99
CA ASP A 212 -25.26 2.85 19.02
C ASP A 212 -25.69 1.65 18.19
N ASP A 213 -26.64 0.87 18.72
CA ASP A 213 -27.23 -0.31 18.08
C ASP A 213 -27.89 -0.03 16.72
N SER A 214 -27.95 1.24 16.30
CA SER A 214 -28.45 1.65 14.99
C SER A 214 -27.42 1.54 13.85
N GLN A 215 -26.13 1.38 14.16
CA GLN A 215 -25.07 1.31 13.14
C GLN A 215 -24.97 -0.09 12.51
N ALA A 216 -24.88 -0.14 11.17
CA ALA A 216 -24.76 -1.38 10.40
C ALA A 216 -23.39 -2.08 10.55
N TYR A 217 -22.47 -1.53 11.34
CA TYR A 217 -21.11 -2.02 11.56
C TYR A 217 -20.66 -1.81 13.02
N PRO A 218 -19.68 -2.60 13.51
CA PRO A 218 -19.19 -2.48 14.89
C PRO A 218 -18.52 -1.13 15.16
N SER A 219 -18.71 -0.55 16.35
CA SER A 219 -18.05 0.70 16.75
C SER A 219 -16.52 0.61 16.75
N ASP A 220 -15.98 -0.59 16.98
CA ASP A 220 -14.55 -0.89 16.97
C ASP A 220 -14.04 -1.36 15.59
N PHE A 221 -14.75 -1.11 14.49
CA PHE A 221 -14.45 -1.71 13.18
C PHE A 221 -12.99 -1.60 12.70
N ARG A 222 -12.23 -0.60 13.16
CA ARG A 222 -10.80 -0.39 12.85
C ARG A 222 -9.86 -1.35 13.62
N SER A 223 -10.37 -2.15 14.55
CA SER A 223 -9.60 -3.15 15.31
C SER A 223 -9.28 -4.40 14.50
N SER A 224 -10.00 -4.65 13.41
CA SER A 224 -9.88 -5.88 12.63
C SER A 224 -10.26 -5.70 11.16
N GLN A 225 -9.68 -6.54 10.30
CA GLN A 225 -10.04 -6.62 8.88
C GLN A 225 -11.54 -6.95 8.68
N LYS A 226 -12.11 -7.82 9.51
CA LYS A 226 -13.53 -8.19 9.45
C LYS A 226 -14.43 -7.00 9.78
N GLY A 227 -14.08 -6.24 10.83
CA GLY A 227 -14.77 -4.99 11.18
C GLY A 227 -14.71 -3.99 10.03
N MET A 228 -13.51 -3.72 9.52
CA MET A 228 -13.27 -2.78 8.43
C MET A 228 -14.07 -3.13 7.17
N ARG A 229 -14.13 -4.42 6.80
CA ARG A 229 -14.95 -4.89 5.68
C ARG A 229 -16.45 -4.68 5.90
N LYS A 230 -16.96 -4.88 7.13
CA LYS A 230 -18.37 -4.59 7.44
C LYS A 230 -18.67 -3.10 7.32
N ALA A 231 -17.83 -2.25 7.90
CA ALA A 231 -17.99 -0.81 7.85
C ALA A 231 -17.95 -0.28 6.41
N THR A 232 -16.91 -0.64 5.65
CA THR A 232 -16.77 -0.19 4.25
C THR A 232 -17.88 -0.70 3.35
N LYS A 233 -18.39 -1.93 3.55
CA LYS A 233 -19.57 -2.43 2.83
C LYS A 233 -20.84 -1.63 3.14
N ALA A 234 -20.99 -1.15 4.37
CA ALA A 234 -22.14 -0.34 4.77
C ALA A 234 -22.03 1.12 4.31
N LEU A 235 -20.81 1.65 4.25
CA LEU A 235 -20.54 3.08 4.06
C LEU A 235 -20.19 3.47 2.61
N LEU A 236 -19.35 2.68 1.93
CA LEU A 236 -18.86 3.00 0.59
C LEU A 236 -19.80 2.40 -0.45
N GLN A 237 -20.40 3.23 -1.29
CA GLN A 237 -21.39 2.82 -2.28
C GLN A 237 -20.88 3.01 -3.70
N ASP A 238 -20.24 4.15 -3.96
CA ASP A 238 -19.81 4.57 -5.27
C ASP A 238 -18.29 4.43 -5.44
N ARG A 239 -17.87 4.14 -6.68
CA ARG A 239 -16.44 4.13 -7.02
C ARG A 239 -15.85 5.50 -6.73
N GLY A 240 -14.76 5.54 -5.97
CA GLY A 240 -14.16 6.78 -5.49
C GLY A 240 -14.52 7.09 -4.05
N ASP A 241 -15.53 6.44 -3.48
CA ASP A 241 -15.83 6.58 -2.05
C ASP A 241 -14.69 6.04 -1.21
N TRP A 242 -14.36 6.75 -0.14
CA TRP A 242 -13.35 6.34 0.81
C TRP A 242 -13.62 6.83 2.23
N ILE A 243 -13.03 6.12 3.20
CA ILE A 243 -12.94 6.56 4.59
C ILE A 243 -11.47 6.65 5.02
N SER A 244 -11.15 7.59 5.91
CA SER A 244 -9.79 7.79 6.40
C SER A 244 -9.33 6.63 7.30
N LEU A 245 -8.10 6.17 7.06
CA LEU A 245 -7.36 5.31 7.97
C LEU A 245 -6.52 6.21 8.89
N ARG A 246 -6.88 6.23 10.17
CA ARG A 246 -6.26 7.09 11.18
C ARG A 246 -5.50 6.27 12.20
N ASN A 247 -4.37 6.78 12.68
CA ASN A 247 -3.69 6.23 13.84
C ASN A 247 -4.41 6.63 15.14
N MET A 248 -3.90 6.17 16.28
CA MET A 248 -4.49 6.46 17.59
C MET A 248 -4.43 7.93 18.01
N ASN A 249 -3.55 8.72 17.39
CA ASN A 249 -3.49 10.16 17.61
C ASN A 249 -4.43 10.93 16.66
N GLY A 250 -5.27 10.23 15.88
CA GLY A 250 -6.20 10.80 14.92
C GLY A 250 -5.58 11.28 13.60
N LYS A 251 -4.27 11.10 13.43
CA LYS A 251 -3.56 11.45 12.18
C LYS A 251 -3.99 10.49 11.07
N GLY A 252 -4.49 11.03 9.97
CA GLY A 252 -4.78 10.26 8.75
C GLY A 252 -3.48 9.83 8.07
N LEU A 253 -3.32 8.52 7.87
CA LEU A 253 -2.12 7.91 7.27
C LEU A 253 -2.44 7.06 6.03
N GLY A 254 -3.72 7.01 5.63
CA GLY A 254 -4.18 6.25 4.48
C GLY A 254 -5.69 6.36 4.28
N ALA A 255 -6.20 5.60 3.32
CA ALA A 255 -7.61 5.56 2.95
C ALA A 255 -8.04 4.12 2.63
N ALA A 256 -9.23 3.72 3.10
CA ALA A 256 -9.93 2.58 2.55
C ALA A 256 -10.79 3.08 1.37
N LEU A 257 -10.37 2.76 0.15
CA LEU A 257 -10.88 3.32 -1.09
C LEU A 257 -11.64 2.26 -1.90
N LEU A 258 -12.88 2.56 -2.28
CA LEU A 258 -13.66 1.75 -3.21
C LEU A 258 -13.22 2.07 -4.65
N SER A 259 -12.19 1.36 -5.11
CA SER A 259 -11.52 1.66 -6.39
C SER A 259 -12.12 0.95 -7.60
N SER A 260 -12.87 -0.13 -7.37
CA SER A 260 -13.32 -1.04 -8.42
C SER A 260 -14.27 -0.36 -9.40
N PRO A 261 -14.13 -0.59 -10.72
CA PRO A 261 -15.11 -0.16 -11.71
C PRO A 261 -16.35 -1.04 -11.75
N ALA A 262 -16.29 -2.25 -11.16
CA ALA A 262 -17.41 -3.18 -11.15
C ALA A 262 -18.37 -2.85 -9.98
N PRO A 263 -19.66 -2.56 -10.24
CA PRO A 263 -20.63 -2.21 -9.19
C PRO A 263 -20.83 -3.30 -8.13
N SER A 264 -20.57 -4.57 -8.48
CA SER A 264 -20.69 -5.70 -7.55
C SER A 264 -19.50 -5.84 -6.59
N SER A 265 -18.40 -5.11 -6.82
CA SER A 265 -17.17 -5.26 -6.04
C SER A 265 -17.15 -4.29 -4.87
N THR A 266 -17.67 -4.72 -3.72
CA THR A 266 -17.76 -3.89 -2.50
C THR A 266 -16.50 -3.86 -1.65
N ASN A 267 -15.45 -4.62 -2.01
CA ASN A 267 -14.23 -4.67 -1.22
C ASN A 267 -13.30 -3.51 -1.60
N PRO A 268 -12.92 -2.63 -0.66
CA PRO A 268 -11.99 -1.55 -0.92
C PRO A 268 -10.56 -2.05 -1.09
N VAL A 269 -9.67 -1.18 -1.56
CA VAL A 269 -8.21 -1.29 -1.36
C VAL A 269 -7.77 -0.29 -0.31
N PHE A 270 -6.62 -0.52 0.31
CA PHE A 270 -6.08 0.37 1.35
C PHE A 270 -4.88 1.12 0.79
N VAL A 271 -5.07 2.40 0.51
CA VAL A 271 -4.09 3.28 -0.12
C VAL A 271 -3.36 4.09 0.94
N SER A 272 -2.05 4.23 0.82
CA SER A 272 -1.25 5.10 1.68
C SER A 272 -0.06 5.69 0.92
N GLU A 273 0.38 6.87 1.34
CA GLU A 273 1.54 7.55 0.76
C GLU A 273 2.79 6.67 0.88
N GLY A 274 3.58 6.51 -0.18
CA GLY A 274 4.91 5.91 -0.10
C GLY A 274 5.98 7.00 0.02
N HIS A 275 6.27 7.67 -1.09
CA HIS A 275 7.29 8.71 -1.17
C HIS A 275 6.92 9.70 -2.29
N ARG A 276 7.08 11.01 -2.04
CA ARG A 276 6.87 12.15 -2.97
C ARG A 276 5.47 12.28 -3.56
N VAL A 277 4.49 11.59 -2.99
CA VAL A 277 3.08 11.60 -3.41
C VAL A 277 2.20 11.82 -2.19
N SER A 278 1.27 12.77 -2.28
CA SER A 278 0.23 13.01 -1.27
C SER A 278 -0.83 11.91 -1.28
N LEU A 279 -1.57 11.74 -0.18
CA LEU A 279 -2.65 10.75 -0.11
C LEU A 279 -3.73 10.99 -1.18
N ASN A 280 -4.07 12.25 -1.44
CA ASN A 280 -5.06 12.62 -2.46
C ASN A 280 -4.60 12.15 -3.85
N THR A 281 -3.38 12.52 -4.25
CA THR A 281 -2.79 12.09 -5.52
C THR A 281 -2.66 10.57 -5.59
N ALA A 282 -2.29 9.91 -4.49
CA ALA A 282 -2.21 8.46 -4.42
C ALA A 282 -3.56 7.77 -4.70
N MET A 283 -4.66 8.27 -4.11
CA MET A 283 -6.01 7.74 -4.35
C MET A 283 -6.45 7.94 -5.79
N GLN A 284 -6.24 9.14 -6.36
CA GLN A 284 -6.63 9.43 -7.73
C GLN A 284 -5.87 8.58 -8.75
N LEU A 285 -4.55 8.39 -8.57
CA LEU A 285 -3.75 7.53 -9.43
C LEU A 285 -4.09 6.04 -9.25
N THR A 286 -4.46 5.62 -8.04
CA THR A 286 -5.01 4.28 -7.77
C THR A 286 -6.31 4.05 -8.53
N LEU A 287 -7.24 5.01 -8.51
CA LEU A 287 -8.49 4.96 -9.28
C LEU A 287 -8.21 4.90 -10.78
N ALA A 288 -7.30 5.74 -11.28
CA ALA A 288 -6.95 5.83 -12.70
C ALA A 288 -6.32 4.54 -13.21
N CYS A 289 -5.60 3.82 -12.34
CA CYS A 289 -4.99 2.53 -12.66
C CYS A 289 -5.90 1.32 -12.36
N SER A 290 -7.06 1.50 -11.74
CA SER A 290 -8.02 0.44 -11.40
C SER A 290 -9.15 0.38 -12.43
N THR A 291 -8.84 0.00 -13.68
CA THR A 291 -9.79 0.08 -14.80
C THR A 291 -10.59 -1.20 -15.05
N THR A 292 -10.16 -2.34 -14.51
CA THR A 292 -10.81 -3.65 -14.70
C THR A 292 -11.15 -4.36 -13.38
N ALA A 293 -10.49 -4.00 -12.29
CA ALA A 293 -10.63 -4.62 -10.97
C ALA A 293 -10.34 -3.60 -9.86
N ARG A 294 -10.58 -3.98 -8.59
CA ARG A 294 -10.25 -3.13 -7.43
C ARG A 294 -8.76 -2.87 -7.26
N VAL A 295 -7.91 -3.85 -7.61
CA VAL A 295 -6.45 -3.70 -7.49
C VAL A 295 -5.93 -3.02 -8.76
N PRO A 296 -5.08 -1.98 -8.66
CA PRO A 296 -4.50 -1.31 -9.81
C PRO A 296 -3.80 -2.28 -10.77
N GLU A 297 -3.96 -2.04 -12.07
CA GLU A 297 -3.40 -2.89 -13.12
C GLU A 297 -1.88 -3.10 -13.01
N PRO A 298 -1.04 -2.12 -12.60
CA PRO A 298 0.39 -2.38 -12.39
C PRO A 298 0.67 -3.48 -11.36
N ILE A 299 0.01 -3.44 -10.19
CA ILE A 299 0.13 -4.49 -9.16
C ILE A 299 -0.43 -5.80 -9.67
N ARG A 300 -1.59 -5.77 -10.34
CA ARG A 300 -2.25 -6.97 -10.88
C ARG A 300 -1.38 -7.70 -11.90
N GLN A 301 -0.67 -6.94 -12.76
CA GLN A 301 0.29 -7.49 -13.71
C GLN A 301 1.52 -8.07 -12.99
N ALA A 302 2.07 -7.38 -11.98
CA ALA A 302 3.19 -7.88 -11.20
C ALA A 302 2.86 -9.20 -10.48
N ASP A 303 1.71 -9.28 -9.80
CA ASP A 303 1.19 -10.49 -9.12
C ASP A 303 0.97 -11.65 -10.11
N ALA A 304 0.31 -11.39 -11.25
CA ALA A 304 0.07 -12.42 -12.26
C ALA A 304 1.38 -12.99 -12.85
N LEU A 305 2.34 -12.13 -13.15
CA LEU A 305 3.65 -12.50 -13.66
C LEU A 305 4.48 -13.27 -12.61
N GLY A 306 4.42 -12.85 -11.35
CA GLY A 306 5.09 -13.51 -10.23
C GLY A 306 4.58 -14.93 -10.02
N ARG A 307 3.26 -15.12 -9.93
CA ARG A 307 2.63 -16.44 -9.81
C ARG A 307 2.96 -17.35 -10.99
N GLN A 308 2.92 -16.81 -12.21
CA GLN A 308 3.31 -17.56 -13.41
C GLN A 308 4.76 -18.07 -13.29
N LYS A 309 5.69 -17.19 -12.91
CA LYS A 309 7.11 -17.52 -12.76
C LYS A 309 7.37 -18.53 -11.64
N VAL A 310 6.63 -18.43 -10.53
CA VAL A 310 6.70 -19.41 -9.43
C VAL A 310 6.28 -20.79 -9.94
N LYS A 311 5.17 -20.88 -10.69
CA LYS A 311 4.70 -22.14 -11.28
C LYS A 311 5.68 -22.71 -12.30
N GLU A 312 6.23 -21.88 -13.18
CA GLU A 312 7.27 -22.30 -14.15
C GLU A 312 8.49 -22.90 -13.44
N ARG A 313 8.95 -22.27 -12.36
CA ARG A 313 10.17 -22.64 -11.66
C ARG A 313 10.02 -23.83 -10.70
N TRP A 314 8.94 -23.87 -9.92
CA TRP A 314 8.76 -24.86 -8.84
C TRP A 314 7.54 -25.77 -9.02
N GLY A 315 6.70 -25.55 -10.04
CA GLY A 315 5.44 -26.30 -10.23
C GLY A 315 5.55 -27.72 -10.80
N HIS A 316 6.74 -28.21 -11.15
CA HIS A 316 6.92 -29.53 -11.81
C HIS A 316 7.17 -30.71 -10.85
N GLY A 317 6.72 -30.62 -9.59
CA GLY A 317 7.01 -31.60 -8.53
C GLY A 317 5.90 -32.60 -8.16
N SER A 318 5.00 -33.02 -9.07
CA SER A 318 4.02 -34.10 -8.76
C SER A 318 3.66 -35.03 -9.93
N ALA A 319 4.57 -35.29 -10.86
CA ALA A 319 4.43 -36.40 -11.79
C ALA A 319 5.17 -37.64 -11.27
N THR A 320 4.66 -38.24 -10.18
CA THR A 320 5.06 -39.61 -9.82
C THR A 320 4.49 -40.53 -10.90
N GLN A 321 5.35 -40.99 -11.81
CA GLN A 321 5.07 -42.14 -12.67
C GLN A 321 4.72 -43.32 -11.76
N LYS A 322 3.44 -43.71 -11.75
CA LYS A 322 3.03 -45.05 -11.34
C LYS A 322 3.41 -45.98 -12.49
N THR A 323 4.50 -46.73 -12.31
CA THR A 323 4.66 -48.05 -12.94
C THR A 323 3.99 -49.10 -12.08
#